data_AF-A0A931NF23-F1
#
_entry.id   AF-A0A931NF23-F1
#
_cell.length_a   1.000
_cell.length_b   1.000
_cell.length_c   1.000
_cell.angle_alpha   90.00
_cell.angle_beta   90.00
_cell.angle_gamma   90.00
#
_symmetry.space_group_name_H-M   'P 1'
#
loop_
_entity.id
_entity.type
_entity.pdbx_description
1 polymer ?
#
loop_
_entity_poly.entity_id
_entity_poly.type
_entity_poly.pdbx_seq_one_letter_code
_entity_poly.pdbx_strand_id
1 'polypeptide(L)'
;MPNRRTALALTLSPLLAAAQPPRERMPPLRRVFPDEDTLELRWTDPARGREIPLRLRLPPGSGPVPLVLFSHGLGGGLAAGSLWAQAWAAAGIATLHLQHGGSDTGVLRQGLKALKQAASPEQLRARVQDVKAVLDLLPEQQRHDERLQRLRLDALGMAGHSFGAHTTLALAGQRFRGRAMGADERLRAFAAFSPSPGTAGVAPAESFGGIRKPMLCLTGSLDGDPLGDGNNDARETRGDWRRAVYAALPAGDKAELWLDGADHMVFGGMDLQRLPTRLRERPAQAEAQTARHQALIAAVTTDWWRAQLLGDAAARERLARPPASLGAQDEWRRG
;
A
#
# COMPACT_ATOMS: atom_id res chain seq x y z
N MET A 1 53.43 5.17 -66.49
CA MET A 1 52.54 4.03 -66.13
C MET A 1 53.41 2.94 -65.54
N PRO A 2 53.05 2.21 -64.45
CA PRO A 2 51.87 2.24 -63.57
C PRO A 2 52.18 2.61 -62.09
N ASN A 3 51.11 2.70 -61.30
CA ASN A 3 50.98 3.20 -59.93
C ASN A 3 51.75 2.42 -58.84
N ARG A 4 52.39 3.16 -57.92
CA ARG A 4 52.82 2.68 -56.60
C ARG A 4 51.62 2.58 -55.66
N ARG A 5 51.37 1.40 -55.09
CA ARG A 5 50.40 1.17 -54.01
C ARG A 5 51.04 1.54 -52.67
N THR A 6 50.54 2.60 -52.05
CA THR A 6 50.83 2.95 -50.64
C THR A 6 49.74 2.29 -49.78
N ALA A 7 50.11 1.33 -48.93
CA ALA A 7 49.20 0.75 -47.95
C ALA A 7 49.22 1.62 -46.69
N LEU A 8 48.11 2.29 -46.40
CA LEU A 8 47.88 2.99 -45.13
C LEU A 8 47.23 1.99 -44.16
N ALA A 9 47.94 1.60 -43.10
CA ALA A 9 47.38 0.79 -42.02
C ALA A 9 46.56 1.69 -41.08
N LEU A 10 45.24 1.57 -41.12
CA LEU A 10 44.36 2.12 -40.09
C LEU A 10 44.35 1.17 -38.89
N THR A 11 44.95 1.58 -37.78
CA THR A 11 44.80 0.92 -36.48
C THR A 11 43.44 1.25 -35.89
N LEU A 12 42.49 0.30 -35.93
CA LEU A 12 41.26 0.38 -35.12
C LEU A 12 41.64 0.17 -33.64
N SER A 13 41.48 1.21 -32.83
CA SER A 13 41.44 1.06 -31.37
C SER A 13 40.08 0.49 -30.96
N PRO A 14 40.02 -0.61 -30.18
CA PRO A 14 38.76 -1.09 -29.66
C PRO A 14 38.29 -0.14 -28.56
N LEU A 15 37.09 0.43 -28.70
CA LEU A 15 36.37 1.03 -27.59
C LEU A 15 36.13 -0.06 -26.55
N LEU A 16 36.75 0.06 -25.37
CA LEU A 16 36.34 -0.70 -24.19
C LEU A 16 34.91 -0.27 -23.85
N ALA A 17 33.94 -1.12 -24.19
CA ALA A 17 32.61 -1.04 -23.60
C ALA A 17 32.77 -1.33 -22.09
N ALA A 18 32.61 -0.29 -21.26
CA ALA A 18 32.55 -0.47 -19.82
C ALA A 18 31.38 -1.41 -19.51
N ALA A 19 31.69 -2.62 -19.02
CA ALA A 19 30.69 -3.57 -18.57
C ALA A 19 29.89 -2.91 -17.44
N GLN A 20 28.58 -2.71 -17.66
CA GLN A 20 27.69 -2.32 -16.58
C GLN A 20 27.76 -3.40 -15.49
N PRO A 21 27.91 -3.03 -14.21
CA PRO A 21 27.86 -4.00 -13.14
C PRO A 21 26.52 -4.74 -13.20
N PRO A 22 26.49 -6.06 -12.91
CA PRO A 22 25.26 -6.82 -12.92
C PRO A 22 24.27 -6.15 -11.96
N ARG A 23 23.09 -5.78 -12.47
CA ARG A 23 21.95 -5.36 -11.63
C ARG A 23 21.75 -6.46 -10.60
N GLU A 24 21.95 -6.15 -9.32
CA GLU A 24 21.59 -7.05 -8.23
C GLU A 24 20.13 -7.48 -8.43
N ARG A 25 19.93 -8.73 -8.81
CA ARG A 25 18.61 -9.34 -8.81
C ARG A 25 18.21 -9.44 -7.36
N MET A 26 17.34 -8.52 -6.91
CA MET A 26 16.71 -8.64 -5.60
C MET A 26 16.13 -10.06 -5.48
N PRO A 27 16.53 -10.83 -4.46
CA PRO A 27 15.95 -12.15 -4.26
C PRO A 27 14.43 -11.99 -4.10
N PRO A 28 13.62 -12.91 -4.65
CA PRO A 28 12.19 -12.89 -4.41
C PRO A 28 11.95 -12.86 -2.90
N LEU A 29 10.89 -12.16 -2.46
CA LEU A 29 10.43 -12.20 -1.07
C LEU A 29 10.14 -13.66 -0.70
N ARG A 30 11.14 -14.34 -0.16
CA ARG A 30 10.98 -15.65 0.47
C ARG A 30 10.14 -15.42 1.72
N ARG A 31 9.35 -16.41 2.13
CA ARG A 31 8.89 -16.45 3.53
C ARG A 31 10.14 -16.55 4.39
N VAL A 32 10.59 -15.43 4.94
CA VAL A 32 11.84 -15.39 5.73
C VAL A 32 11.60 -15.74 7.20
N PHE A 33 10.35 -15.88 7.68
CA PHE A 33 10.11 -16.06 9.11
C PHE A 33 9.25 -17.30 9.43
N PRO A 34 9.84 -18.33 10.05
CA PRO A 34 9.14 -19.12 11.05
C PRO A 34 8.88 -18.22 12.28
N ASP A 35 7.68 -18.31 12.85
CA ASP A 35 7.27 -17.75 14.14
C ASP A 35 7.09 -16.21 14.22
N GLU A 36 6.17 -15.66 13.41
CA GLU A 36 5.47 -14.43 13.83
C GLU A 36 4.50 -14.80 14.97
N ASP A 37 4.57 -14.09 16.11
CA ASP A 37 3.49 -14.08 17.09
C ASP A 37 2.26 -13.44 16.44
N THR A 38 1.47 -14.29 15.77
CA THR A 38 0.19 -13.92 15.17
C THR A 38 -0.89 -14.16 16.19
N LEU A 39 -1.60 -13.10 16.59
CA LEU A 39 -2.74 -13.20 17.47
C LEU A 39 -4.01 -12.90 16.67
N GLU A 40 -4.96 -13.82 16.67
CA GLU A 40 -6.32 -13.52 16.27
C GLU A 40 -7.04 -12.94 17.49
N LEU A 41 -7.56 -11.72 17.35
CA LEU A 41 -8.30 -11.03 18.40
C LEU A 41 -9.73 -10.76 17.91
N ARG A 42 -10.67 -10.58 18.84
CA ARG A 42 -12.03 -10.13 18.56
C ARG A 42 -12.39 -9.07 19.56
N TRP A 43 -12.59 -7.86 19.08
CA TRP A 43 -12.97 -6.72 19.92
C TRP A 43 -14.37 -6.28 19.56
N THR A 44 -15.16 -5.88 20.55
CA THR A 44 -16.51 -5.39 20.33
C THR A 44 -16.53 -3.88 20.44
N ASP A 45 -16.99 -3.20 19.40
CA ASP A 45 -17.34 -1.79 19.48
C ASP A 45 -18.60 -1.65 20.35
N PRO A 46 -18.50 -1.09 21.58
CA PRO A 46 -19.63 -1.01 22.49
C PRO A 46 -20.72 -0.05 21.98
N ALA A 47 -20.36 0.97 21.19
CA ALA A 47 -21.32 1.95 20.68
C ALA A 47 -22.23 1.38 19.59
N ARG A 48 -21.74 0.39 18.84
CA ARG A 48 -22.49 -0.25 17.74
C ARG A 48 -22.86 -1.72 18.01
N GLY A 49 -22.44 -2.28 19.14
CA GLY A 49 -22.62 -3.71 19.46
C GLY A 49 -22.00 -4.62 18.40
N ARG A 50 -20.92 -4.18 17.77
CA ARG A 50 -20.35 -4.81 16.57
C ARG A 50 -19.02 -5.45 16.88
N GLU A 51 -18.91 -6.75 16.62
CA GLU A 51 -17.63 -7.47 16.70
C GLU A 51 -16.73 -7.10 15.52
N ILE A 52 -15.46 -6.87 15.81
CA ILE A 52 -14.38 -6.57 14.88
C ILE A 52 -13.32 -7.65 15.07
N PRO A 53 -13.27 -8.67 14.18
CA PRO A 53 -12.15 -9.58 14.11
C PRO A 53 -10.87 -8.85 13.69
N LEU A 54 -9.77 -9.18 14.35
CA LEU A 54 -8.48 -8.55 14.16
C LEU A 54 -7.38 -9.60 14.05
N ARG A 55 -6.29 -9.24 13.36
CA ARG A 55 -5.06 -10.01 13.38
C ARG A 55 -3.89 -9.10 13.71
N LEU A 56 -3.32 -9.31 14.89
CA LEU A 56 -2.08 -8.67 15.29
C LEU A 56 -0.89 -9.54 14.85
N ARG A 57 0.12 -8.92 14.27
CA ARG A 57 1.44 -9.52 14.07
C ARG A 57 2.46 -8.68 14.78
N LEU A 58 3.21 -9.31 15.68
CA LEU A 58 4.30 -8.67 16.40
C LEU A 58 5.64 -9.05 15.77
N PRO A 59 6.58 -8.10 15.66
CA PRO A 59 7.95 -8.43 15.29
C PRO A 59 8.64 -9.21 16.43
N PRO A 60 9.71 -9.96 16.13
CA PRO A 60 10.48 -10.67 17.15
C PRO A 60 11.04 -9.73 18.23
N GLY A 61 11.27 -10.28 19.42
CA GLY A 61 11.75 -9.54 20.60
C GLY A 61 10.63 -9.10 21.55
N SER A 62 10.98 -8.33 22.59
CA SER A 62 10.07 -7.94 23.67
C SER A 62 9.93 -6.42 23.86
N GLY A 63 10.67 -5.62 23.08
CA GLY A 63 10.68 -4.16 23.21
C GLY A 63 9.41 -3.48 22.66
N PRO A 64 9.25 -2.16 22.94
CA PRO A 64 8.18 -1.34 22.37
C PRO A 64 8.30 -1.20 20.85
N VAL A 65 7.17 -1.26 20.15
CA VAL A 65 7.10 -1.27 18.67
C VAL A 65 6.01 -0.33 18.16
N PRO A 66 6.24 0.39 17.04
CA PRO A 66 5.19 1.16 16.37
C PRO A 66 4.15 0.21 15.77
N LEU A 67 2.94 0.72 15.55
CA LEU A 67 1.83 -0.08 15.03
C LEU A 67 1.26 0.52 13.75
N VAL A 68 1.13 -0.29 12.71
CA VAL A 68 0.41 0.06 11.48
C VAL A 68 -0.91 -0.71 11.41
N LEU A 69 -2.02 0.01 11.39
CA LEU A 69 -3.33 -0.57 11.13
C LEU A 69 -3.49 -0.82 9.63
N PHE A 70 -4.08 -1.96 9.24
CA PHE A 70 -4.28 -2.30 7.83
C PHE A 70 -5.74 -2.64 7.51
N SER A 71 -6.34 -1.90 6.58
CA SER A 71 -7.69 -2.14 6.06
C SER A 71 -7.64 -2.84 4.69
N HIS A 72 -8.36 -3.96 4.57
CA HIS A 72 -8.44 -4.73 3.33
C HIS A 72 -9.30 -4.03 2.26
N GLY A 73 -9.07 -4.37 0.99
CA GLY A 73 -9.94 -3.98 -0.12
C GLY A 73 -11.35 -4.59 -0.05
N LEU A 74 -12.24 -4.16 -0.94
CA LEU A 74 -13.60 -4.68 -1.00
C LEU A 74 -13.60 -6.21 -1.22
N GLY A 75 -14.40 -6.96 -0.44
CA GLY A 75 -14.42 -8.43 -0.53
C GLY A 75 -13.22 -9.12 0.14
N GLY A 76 -12.28 -8.34 0.70
CA GLY A 76 -11.08 -8.85 1.35
C GLY A 76 -11.29 -9.29 2.81
N GLY A 77 -10.18 -9.58 3.48
CA GLY A 77 -10.16 -9.91 4.90
C GLY A 77 -8.76 -9.84 5.50
N LEU A 78 -8.58 -10.43 6.69
CA LEU A 78 -7.35 -10.35 7.50
C LEU A 78 -6.07 -10.88 6.82
N ALA A 79 -6.19 -11.61 5.71
CA ALA A 79 -5.05 -12.07 4.91
C ALA A 79 -4.51 -11.00 3.93
N ALA A 80 -5.28 -9.96 3.61
CA ALA A 80 -4.81 -8.86 2.77
C ALA A 80 -3.60 -8.17 3.42
N GLY A 81 -2.63 -7.74 2.62
CA GLY A 81 -1.42 -7.06 3.10
C GLY A 81 -0.41 -7.93 3.86
N SER A 82 -0.58 -9.26 3.91
CA SER A 82 0.32 -10.14 4.66
C SER A 82 1.79 -10.07 4.24
N LEU A 83 2.08 -9.83 2.95
CA LEU A 83 3.45 -9.63 2.46
C LEU A 83 4.07 -8.35 3.03
N TRP A 84 3.28 -7.29 3.13
CA TRP A 84 3.72 -6.02 3.72
C TRP A 84 3.93 -6.18 5.22
N ALA A 85 3.00 -6.83 5.89
CA ALA A 85 3.10 -7.12 7.32
C ALA A 85 4.36 -7.90 7.66
N GLN A 86 4.72 -8.92 6.86
CA GLN A 86 5.97 -9.67 7.04
C GLN A 86 7.21 -8.79 6.87
N ALA A 87 7.23 -7.94 5.83
CA ALA A 87 8.35 -7.03 5.61
C ALA A 87 8.48 -5.99 6.74
N TRP A 88 7.35 -5.49 7.26
CA TRP A 88 7.33 -4.51 8.35
C TRP A 88 7.70 -5.15 9.69
N ALA A 89 7.25 -6.38 9.96
CA ALA A 89 7.65 -7.14 11.14
C ALA A 89 9.17 -7.40 11.16
N ALA A 90 9.74 -7.77 10.01
CA ALA A 90 11.19 -7.89 9.86
C ALA A 90 11.96 -6.59 10.16
N ALA A 91 11.29 -5.44 10.00
CA ALA A 91 11.83 -4.11 10.27
C ALA A 91 11.50 -3.58 11.68
N GLY A 92 10.90 -4.40 12.55
CA GLY A 92 10.56 -4.04 13.93
C GLY A 92 9.23 -3.30 14.10
N ILE A 93 8.29 -3.47 13.17
CA ILE A 93 7.02 -2.73 13.12
C ILE A 93 5.86 -3.73 13.25
N ALA A 94 4.97 -3.50 14.22
CA ALA A 94 3.78 -4.33 14.40
C ALA A 94 2.68 -3.96 13.39
N THR A 95 1.82 -4.92 13.07
CA THR A 95 0.62 -4.67 12.25
C THR A 95 -0.64 -5.18 12.90
N LEU A 96 -1.72 -4.41 12.80
CA LEU A 96 -3.06 -4.82 13.23
C LEU A 96 -4.00 -4.76 12.02
N HIS A 97 -4.33 -5.91 11.47
CA HIS A 97 -5.27 -6.02 10.35
C HIS A 97 -6.69 -6.08 10.89
N LEU A 98 -7.60 -5.36 10.26
CA LEU A 98 -8.99 -5.24 10.69
C LEU A 98 -9.93 -5.91 9.69
N GLN A 99 -10.90 -6.66 10.19
CA GLN A 99 -12.00 -7.17 9.39
C GLN A 99 -13.17 -6.18 9.40
N HIS A 100 -13.70 -5.87 8.22
CA HIS A 100 -14.83 -4.94 8.08
C HIS A 100 -16.10 -5.65 7.58
N GLY A 101 -16.94 -6.07 8.53
CA GLY A 101 -18.21 -6.75 8.23
C GLY A 101 -19.13 -5.95 7.31
N GLY A 102 -19.68 -6.59 6.28
CA GLY A 102 -20.56 -5.95 5.29
C GLY A 102 -19.84 -5.42 4.04
N SER A 103 -18.52 -5.56 3.97
CA SER A 103 -17.72 -5.29 2.76
C SER A 103 -16.51 -6.22 2.67
N ASP A 104 -16.60 -7.38 3.31
CA ASP A 104 -15.56 -8.39 3.46
C ASP A 104 -15.80 -9.64 2.61
N THR A 105 -15.04 -10.69 2.89
CA THR A 105 -15.18 -12.01 2.25
C THR A 105 -16.62 -12.54 2.24
N GLY A 106 -17.47 -12.14 3.18
CA GLY A 106 -18.90 -12.48 3.18
C GLY A 106 -19.62 -11.94 1.94
N VAL A 107 -19.33 -10.70 1.54
CA VAL A 107 -19.89 -10.06 0.34
C VAL A 107 -19.32 -10.67 -0.93
N LEU A 108 -18.02 -11.00 -0.96
CA LEU A 108 -17.40 -11.65 -2.12
C LEU A 108 -18.11 -12.98 -2.47
N ARG A 109 -18.49 -13.77 -1.47
CA ARG A 109 -19.23 -15.04 -1.66
C ARG A 109 -20.63 -14.85 -2.26
N GLN A 110 -21.21 -13.64 -2.15
CA GLN A 110 -22.51 -13.30 -2.72
C GLN A 110 -22.42 -12.81 -4.17
N GLY A 111 -21.21 -12.60 -4.69
CA GLY A 111 -20.95 -12.26 -6.10
C GLY A 111 -20.81 -10.77 -6.39
N LEU A 112 -20.58 -10.45 -7.67
CA LEU A 112 -20.20 -9.12 -8.14
C LEU A 112 -21.24 -8.03 -7.83
N LYS A 113 -22.54 -8.34 -7.94
CA LYS A 113 -23.60 -7.38 -7.60
C LYS A 113 -23.52 -6.94 -6.15
N ALA A 114 -23.32 -7.88 -5.22
CA ALA A 114 -23.18 -7.58 -3.81
C ALA A 114 -21.91 -6.78 -3.52
N LEU A 115 -20.79 -7.09 -4.19
CA LEU A 115 -19.57 -6.29 -4.11
C LEU A 115 -19.83 -4.84 -4.55
N LYS A 116 -20.41 -4.63 -5.74
CA LYS A 116 -20.73 -3.28 -6.24
C LYS A 116 -21.64 -2.51 -5.27
N GLN A 117 -22.61 -3.17 -4.64
CA GLN A 117 -23.47 -2.56 -3.62
C GLN A 117 -22.72 -2.22 -2.32
N ALA A 118 -21.75 -3.04 -1.92
CA ALA A 118 -20.93 -2.81 -0.74
C ALA A 118 -19.83 -1.74 -0.96
N ALA A 119 -19.55 -1.34 -2.20
CA ALA A 119 -18.71 -0.20 -2.55
C ALA A 119 -19.45 1.12 -2.31
N SER A 120 -19.89 1.37 -1.07
CA SER A 120 -20.80 2.47 -0.74
C SER A 120 -20.24 3.44 0.30
N PRO A 121 -20.73 4.69 0.35
CA PRO A 121 -20.41 5.64 1.41
C PRO A 121 -20.78 5.15 2.82
N GLU A 122 -21.83 4.34 2.95
CA GLU A 122 -22.25 3.73 4.21
C GLU A 122 -21.20 2.74 4.71
N GLN A 123 -20.70 1.87 3.82
CA GLN A 123 -19.64 0.94 4.16
C GLN A 123 -18.32 1.65 4.44
N LEU A 124 -18.00 2.74 3.72
CA LEU A 124 -16.84 3.55 4.03
C LEU A 124 -16.93 4.16 5.44
N ARG A 125 -18.10 4.72 5.80
CA ARG A 125 -18.34 5.24 7.16
C ARG A 125 -18.21 4.14 8.22
N ALA A 126 -18.79 2.97 7.98
CA ALA A 126 -18.68 1.83 8.90
C ALA A 126 -17.22 1.38 9.09
N ARG A 127 -16.42 1.35 8.01
CA ARG A 127 -14.98 1.03 8.07
C ARG A 127 -14.18 2.04 8.89
N VAL A 128 -14.43 3.34 8.69
CA VAL A 128 -13.83 4.40 9.50
C VAL A 128 -14.19 4.22 10.97
N GLN A 129 -15.45 3.95 11.29
CA GLN A 129 -15.90 3.69 12.66
C GLN A 129 -15.26 2.44 13.26
N ASP A 130 -15.09 1.35 12.48
CA ASP A 130 -14.40 0.14 12.94
C ASP A 130 -12.94 0.46 13.36
N VAL A 131 -12.22 1.25 12.56
CA VAL A 131 -10.84 1.66 12.91
C VAL A 131 -10.82 2.52 14.17
N LYS A 132 -11.72 3.51 14.28
CA LYS A 132 -11.79 4.39 15.45
C LYS A 132 -12.12 3.64 16.73
N ALA A 133 -13.06 2.70 16.68
CA ALA A 133 -13.40 1.84 17.81
C ALA A 133 -12.19 1.02 18.27
N VAL A 134 -11.42 0.45 17.34
CA VAL A 134 -10.18 -0.28 17.65
C VAL A 134 -9.14 0.65 18.30
N LEU A 135 -8.97 1.87 17.78
CA LEU A 135 -8.08 2.86 18.39
C LEU A 135 -8.54 3.28 19.80
N ASP A 136 -9.86 3.36 20.04
CA ASP A 136 -10.45 3.69 21.35
C ASP A 136 -10.25 2.55 22.36
N LEU A 137 -10.31 1.30 21.89
CA LEU A 137 -10.15 0.11 22.74
C LEU A 137 -8.69 -0.20 23.07
N LEU A 138 -7.73 0.20 22.23
CA LEU A 138 -6.30 -0.12 22.40
C LEU A 138 -5.76 0.13 23.83
N PRO A 139 -5.94 1.31 24.46
CA PRO A 139 -5.41 1.56 25.80
C PRO A 139 -5.94 0.60 26.87
N GLU A 140 -7.22 0.23 26.78
CA GLU A 140 -7.81 -0.72 27.71
C GLU A 140 -7.30 -2.13 27.45
N GLN A 141 -7.21 -2.54 26.18
CA GLN A 141 -6.70 -3.86 25.80
C GLN A 141 -5.23 -4.06 26.23
N GLN A 142 -4.40 -3.00 26.24
CA GLN A 142 -3.04 -3.05 26.80
C GLN A 142 -2.98 -3.41 28.29
N ARG A 143 -4.04 -3.12 29.06
CA ARG A 143 -4.08 -3.49 30.49
C ARG A 143 -4.28 -4.99 30.72
N HIS A 144 -4.88 -5.68 29.74
CA HIS A 144 -5.32 -7.07 29.88
C HIS A 144 -4.45 -8.08 29.11
N ASP A 145 -3.62 -7.62 28.16
CA ASP A 145 -2.72 -8.48 27.39
C ASP A 145 -1.31 -7.88 27.32
N GLU A 146 -0.34 -8.57 27.95
CA GLU A 146 1.08 -8.17 27.98
C GLU A 146 1.68 -7.99 26.57
N ARG A 147 1.21 -8.74 25.59
CA ARG A 147 1.68 -8.63 24.20
C ARG A 147 1.29 -7.29 23.58
N LEU A 148 0.13 -6.76 23.98
CA LEU A 148 -0.35 -5.45 23.52
C LEU A 148 0.41 -4.30 24.20
N GLN A 149 0.97 -4.49 25.40
CA GLN A 149 1.76 -3.46 26.08
C GLN A 149 3.02 -3.05 25.29
N ARG A 150 3.48 -3.90 24.37
CA ARG A 150 4.57 -3.57 23.44
C ARG A 150 4.17 -2.48 22.43
N LEU A 151 2.88 -2.27 22.17
CA LEU A 151 2.43 -1.36 21.12
C LEU A 151 2.57 0.10 21.56
N ARG A 152 3.25 0.90 20.73
CA ARG A 152 3.41 2.33 20.96
C ARG A 152 2.21 3.11 20.42
N LEU A 153 1.33 3.56 21.33
CA LEU A 153 0.13 4.34 20.96
C LEU A 153 0.44 5.77 20.51
N ASP A 154 1.68 6.24 20.69
CA ASP A 154 2.20 7.50 20.16
C ASP A 154 2.77 7.37 18.73
N ALA A 155 2.90 6.14 18.21
CA ALA A 155 3.53 5.82 16.93
C ALA A 155 2.60 4.94 16.08
N LEU A 156 1.41 5.45 15.78
CA LEU A 156 0.37 4.74 15.01
C LEU A 156 0.33 5.20 13.55
N GLY A 157 0.33 4.24 12.62
CA GLY A 157 0.14 4.46 11.18
C GLY A 157 -1.13 3.78 10.67
N MET A 158 -1.60 4.19 9.49
CA MET A 158 -2.73 3.57 8.81
C MET A 158 -2.40 3.27 7.35
N ALA A 159 -2.72 2.06 6.92
CA ALA A 159 -2.62 1.63 5.55
C ALA A 159 -3.87 0.88 5.09
N GLY A 160 -4.02 0.81 3.79
CA GLY A 160 -5.01 -0.08 3.21
C GLY A 160 -4.95 -0.09 1.70
N HIS A 161 -5.49 -1.15 1.13
CA HIS A 161 -5.55 -1.39 -0.31
C HIS A 161 -6.95 -1.14 -0.85
N SER A 162 -7.03 -0.47 -2.00
CA SER A 162 -8.29 -0.27 -2.73
C SER A 162 -9.35 0.39 -1.85
N PHE A 163 -10.45 -0.28 -1.50
CA PHE A 163 -11.42 0.29 -0.55
C PHE A 163 -10.81 0.60 0.83
N GLY A 164 -9.80 -0.16 1.26
CA GLY A 164 -8.99 0.16 2.44
C GLY A 164 -8.11 1.39 2.27
N ALA A 165 -7.70 1.73 1.05
CA ALA A 165 -7.02 2.99 0.76
C ALA A 165 -7.99 4.18 0.93
N HIS A 166 -9.25 4.03 0.56
CA HIS A 166 -10.29 5.03 0.87
C HIS A 166 -10.55 5.16 2.37
N THR A 167 -10.58 4.06 3.13
CA THR A 167 -10.62 4.13 4.61
C THR A 167 -9.43 4.91 5.17
N THR A 168 -8.23 4.64 4.64
CA THR A 168 -6.98 5.31 5.01
C THR A 168 -7.04 6.81 4.73
N LEU A 169 -7.48 7.21 3.53
CA LEU A 169 -7.65 8.61 3.15
C LEU A 169 -8.71 9.33 4.00
N ALA A 170 -9.84 8.67 4.29
CA ALA A 170 -10.87 9.20 5.18
C ALA A 170 -10.34 9.52 6.58
N LEU A 171 -9.58 8.59 7.17
CA LEU A 171 -8.92 8.78 8.46
C LEU A 171 -7.80 9.82 8.42
N ALA A 172 -7.17 10.03 7.25
CA ALA A 172 -6.18 11.08 7.03
C ALA A 172 -6.78 12.48 6.89
N GLY A 173 -8.11 12.59 6.78
CA GLY A 173 -8.82 13.87 6.67
C GLY A 173 -9.43 14.15 5.30
N GLN A 174 -9.58 13.13 4.44
CA GLN A 174 -10.34 13.27 3.20
C GLN A 174 -11.75 13.83 3.49
N ARG A 175 -12.18 14.73 2.61
CA ARG A 175 -13.53 15.28 2.60
C ARG A 175 -14.34 14.67 1.46
N PHE A 176 -15.63 14.52 1.68
CA PHE A 176 -16.58 14.15 0.65
C PHE A 176 -17.60 15.27 0.50
N ARG A 177 -17.65 15.92 -0.67
CA ARG A 177 -18.49 17.10 -0.93
C ARG A 177 -18.35 18.16 0.17
N GLY A 178 -17.10 18.47 0.52
CA GLY A 178 -16.79 19.45 1.54
C GLY A 178 -17.10 19.03 2.99
N ARG A 179 -17.48 17.78 3.29
CA ARG A 179 -17.67 17.29 4.66
C ARG A 179 -16.57 16.30 5.06
N ALA A 180 -16.02 16.46 6.26
CA ALA A 180 -15.00 15.54 6.78
C ALA A 180 -15.56 14.12 6.97
N MET A 181 -14.78 13.11 6.58
CA MET A 181 -15.19 11.69 6.62
C MET A 181 -14.86 10.97 7.94
N GLY A 182 -14.26 11.68 8.90
CA GLY A 182 -13.92 11.15 10.22
C GLY A 182 -12.42 10.95 10.42
N ALA A 183 -11.65 12.03 10.24
CA ALA A 183 -10.22 12.06 10.56
C ALA A 183 -9.97 11.56 12.00
N ASP A 184 -8.78 11.00 12.23
CA ASP A 184 -8.34 10.61 13.57
C ASP A 184 -6.95 11.17 13.89
N GLU A 185 -6.83 11.88 15.01
CA GLU A 185 -5.60 12.58 15.35
C GLU A 185 -4.48 11.66 15.84
N ARG A 186 -4.83 10.48 16.35
CA ARG A 186 -3.86 9.50 16.88
C ARG A 186 -2.99 8.91 15.78
N LEU A 187 -3.50 8.83 14.56
CA LEU A 187 -2.76 8.34 13.39
C LEU A 187 -1.78 9.40 12.90
N ARG A 188 -0.50 9.03 12.81
CA ARG A 188 0.63 9.93 12.55
C ARG A 188 1.06 9.94 11.09
N ALA A 189 0.89 8.83 10.37
CA ALA A 189 1.28 8.69 8.98
C ALA A 189 0.42 7.65 8.24
N PHE A 190 0.37 7.77 6.91
CA PHE A 190 -0.54 7.01 6.08
C PHE A 190 0.16 6.44 4.84
N ALA A 191 -0.30 5.27 4.39
CA ALA A 191 0.08 4.70 3.09
C ALA A 191 -1.16 4.12 2.39
N ALA A 192 -1.55 4.75 1.28
CA ALA A 192 -2.71 4.38 0.49
C ALA A 192 -2.27 3.56 -0.74
N PHE A 193 -2.69 2.30 -0.79
CA PHE A 193 -2.34 1.35 -1.85
C PHE A 193 -3.46 1.29 -2.89
N SER A 194 -3.18 1.65 -4.14
CA SER A 194 -4.18 1.86 -5.19
C SER A 194 -5.28 2.84 -4.77
N PRO A 195 -4.95 4.07 -4.34
CA PRO A 195 -5.97 5.08 -4.04
C PRO A 195 -6.70 5.48 -5.32
N SER A 196 -7.84 6.17 -5.17
CA SER A 196 -8.57 6.70 -6.32
C SER A 196 -9.17 8.08 -6.01
N PRO A 197 -9.29 8.98 -7.01
CA PRO A 197 -9.77 10.36 -6.82
C PRO A 197 -11.21 10.49 -6.30
N GLY A 198 -11.96 9.39 -6.16
CA GLY A 198 -13.32 9.40 -5.63
C GLY A 198 -14.37 9.67 -6.69
N THR A 199 -15.47 10.33 -6.31
CA THR A 199 -16.67 10.48 -7.13
C THR A 199 -16.43 11.38 -8.35
N ALA A 200 -16.89 10.91 -9.52
CA ALA A 200 -16.87 11.68 -10.75
C ALA A 200 -17.55 13.05 -10.58
N GLY A 201 -16.94 14.09 -11.17
CA GLY A 201 -17.46 15.46 -11.10
C GLY A 201 -17.07 16.24 -9.83
N VAL A 202 -16.40 15.62 -8.86
CA VAL A 202 -15.78 16.34 -7.73
C VAL A 202 -14.30 16.51 -8.02
N ALA A 203 -13.77 17.74 -7.96
CA ALA A 203 -12.35 17.97 -8.15
C ALA A 203 -11.55 17.28 -7.03
N PRO A 204 -10.50 16.50 -7.35
CA PRO A 204 -9.69 15.82 -6.33
C PRO A 204 -9.18 16.76 -5.22
N ALA A 205 -8.81 18.00 -5.57
CA ALA A 205 -8.36 19.01 -4.61
C ALA A 205 -9.39 19.32 -3.51
N GLU A 206 -10.69 19.28 -3.81
CA GLU A 206 -11.77 19.48 -2.83
C GLU A 206 -11.83 18.33 -1.81
N SER A 207 -11.42 17.13 -2.23
CA SER A 207 -11.45 15.93 -1.39
C SER A 207 -10.17 15.77 -0.57
N PHE A 208 -9.00 16.09 -1.15
CA PHE A 208 -7.70 15.73 -0.58
C PHE A 208 -6.84 16.92 -0.13
N GLY A 209 -7.17 18.15 -0.52
CA GLY A 209 -6.35 19.35 -0.22
C GLY A 209 -6.22 19.70 1.27
N GLY A 210 -7.06 19.09 2.12
CA GLY A 210 -7.00 19.21 3.58
C GLY A 210 -6.09 18.19 4.29
N ILE A 211 -5.58 17.18 3.59
CA ILE A 211 -4.77 16.11 4.19
C ILE A 211 -3.32 16.60 4.34
N ARG A 212 -2.95 17.04 5.55
CA ARG A 212 -1.60 17.59 5.84
C ARG A 212 -0.63 16.60 6.47
N LYS A 213 -1.13 15.46 6.95
CA LYS A 213 -0.31 14.41 7.57
C LYS A 213 0.49 13.65 6.50
N PRO A 214 1.64 13.04 6.87
CA PRO A 214 2.43 12.27 5.94
C PRO A 214 1.61 11.23 5.17
N MET A 215 1.68 11.27 3.84
CA MET A 215 0.89 10.38 2.97
C MET A 215 1.75 9.78 1.84
N LEU A 216 1.85 8.46 1.82
CA LEU A 216 2.41 7.71 0.70
C LEU A 216 1.30 7.16 -0.19
N CYS A 217 1.31 7.49 -1.47
CA CYS A 217 0.43 6.88 -2.47
C CYS A 217 1.21 5.84 -3.28
N LEU A 218 0.62 4.66 -3.51
CA LEU A 218 1.21 3.61 -4.35
C LEU A 218 0.22 3.21 -5.43
N THR A 219 0.64 3.22 -6.70
CA THR A 219 -0.21 2.79 -7.83
C THR A 219 0.65 2.41 -9.04
N GLY A 220 0.03 2.03 -10.16
CA GLY A 220 0.75 1.53 -11.33
C GLY A 220 0.04 1.78 -12.66
N SER A 221 0.72 1.51 -13.77
CA SER A 221 0.17 1.81 -15.10
C SER A 221 -1.01 0.90 -15.49
N LEU A 222 -1.06 -0.34 -14.99
CA LEU A 222 -2.15 -1.30 -15.20
C LEU A 222 -3.11 -1.39 -14.00
N ASP A 223 -3.01 -0.45 -13.06
CA ASP A 223 -3.86 -0.37 -11.87
C ASP A 223 -5.23 0.20 -12.25
N GLY A 224 -5.99 -0.56 -13.04
CA GLY A 224 -7.32 -0.19 -13.51
C GLY A 224 -8.40 -0.20 -12.43
N ASP A 225 -9.63 0.16 -12.79
CA ASP A 225 -10.81 0.07 -11.93
C ASP A 225 -11.29 -1.39 -11.81
N PRO A 226 -11.13 -2.06 -10.64
CA PRO A 226 -11.58 -3.43 -10.46
C PRO A 226 -13.11 -3.60 -10.45
N LEU A 227 -13.86 -2.50 -10.39
CA LEU A 227 -15.34 -2.50 -10.37
C LEU A 227 -15.96 -2.03 -11.68
N GLY A 228 -15.16 -1.92 -12.74
CA GLY A 228 -15.60 -1.59 -14.10
C GLY A 228 -16.95 -2.19 -14.48
N ASP A 229 -17.74 -1.43 -15.24
CA ASP A 229 -19.06 -1.82 -15.68
C ASP A 229 -19.05 -2.50 -17.06
N GLY A 230 -17.87 -2.64 -17.68
CA GLY A 230 -17.68 -3.27 -18.98
C GLY A 230 -18.03 -2.34 -20.14
N ASN A 231 -18.22 -1.04 -19.89
CA ASN A 231 -18.49 -0.05 -20.93
C ASN A 231 -17.21 0.41 -21.67
N ASN A 232 -16.12 -0.35 -21.56
CA ASN A 232 -14.83 -0.06 -22.17
C ASN A 232 -14.27 1.32 -21.79
N ASP A 233 -14.51 1.76 -20.55
CA ASP A 233 -13.81 2.91 -20.01
C ASP A 233 -12.31 2.60 -19.94
N ALA A 234 -11.49 3.48 -20.47
CA ALA A 234 -10.05 3.30 -20.46
C ALA A 234 -9.52 3.05 -19.03
N ARG A 235 -10.17 3.63 -18.00
CA ARG A 235 -9.86 3.46 -16.57
C ARG A 235 -9.96 2.02 -16.08
N GLU A 236 -10.69 1.13 -16.77
CA GLU A 236 -10.76 -0.29 -16.40
C GLU A 236 -9.40 -0.99 -16.57
N THR A 237 -8.54 -0.46 -17.44
CA THR A 237 -7.23 -1.09 -17.77
C THR A 237 -6.02 -0.22 -17.45
N ARG A 238 -6.19 1.11 -17.32
CA ARG A 238 -5.11 2.05 -16.99
C ARG A 238 -5.23 2.59 -15.56
N GLY A 239 -4.10 2.88 -14.92
CA GLY A 239 -4.05 3.44 -13.56
C GLY A 239 -3.57 4.88 -13.42
N ASP A 240 -3.23 5.58 -14.51
CA ASP A 240 -2.76 6.99 -14.48
C ASP A 240 -3.72 7.94 -13.77
N TRP A 241 -5.02 7.72 -13.89
CA TRP A 241 -6.06 8.50 -13.22
C TRP A 241 -5.97 8.45 -11.68
N ARG A 242 -5.36 7.41 -11.11
CA ARG A 242 -5.16 7.28 -9.64
C ARG A 242 -4.16 8.29 -9.10
N ARG A 243 -3.22 8.74 -9.94
CA ARG A 243 -2.20 9.76 -9.60
C ARG A 243 -2.81 11.13 -9.27
N ALA A 244 -4.06 11.36 -9.66
CA ALA A 244 -4.81 12.55 -9.29
C ALA A 244 -4.95 12.71 -7.77
N VAL A 245 -4.90 11.61 -7.00
CA VAL A 245 -4.89 11.68 -5.52
C VAL A 245 -3.62 12.35 -5.02
N TYR A 246 -2.44 11.85 -5.41
CA TYR A 246 -1.17 12.46 -5.03
C TYR A 246 -1.06 13.91 -5.50
N ALA A 247 -1.48 14.20 -6.73
CA ALA A 247 -1.46 15.56 -7.27
C ALA A 247 -2.31 16.54 -6.45
N ALA A 248 -3.43 16.09 -5.89
CA ALA A 248 -4.37 16.89 -5.11
C ALA A 248 -3.99 17.05 -3.63
N LEU A 249 -3.08 16.22 -3.12
CA LEU A 249 -2.54 16.41 -1.77
C LEU A 249 -1.73 17.71 -1.71
N PRO A 250 -1.80 18.45 -0.60
CA PRO A 250 -0.96 19.63 -0.41
C PRO A 250 0.53 19.25 -0.39
N ALA A 251 1.40 20.21 -0.69
CA ALA A 251 2.84 20.07 -0.50
C ALA A 251 3.18 19.76 0.98
N GLY A 252 4.27 19.03 1.20
CA GLY A 252 4.74 18.58 2.50
C GLY A 252 5.28 17.15 2.45
N ASP A 253 5.04 16.39 3.51
CA ASP A 253 5.47 14.98 3.57
C ASP A 253 4.53 14.06 2.80
N LYS A 254 4.34 14.30 1.50
CA LYS A 254 3.71 13.34 0.60
C LYS A 254 4.73 12.71 -0.34
N ALA A 255 4.46 11.47 -0.73
CA ALA A 255 5.24 10.74 -1.72
C ALA A 255 4.34 9.86 -2.60
N GLU A 256 4.79 9.55 -3.81
CA GLU A 256 4.15 8.60 -4.72
C GLU A 256 5.18 7.61 -5.27
N LEU A 257 4.85 6.32 -5.16
CA LEU A 257 5.49 5.27 -5.94
C LEU A 257 4.55 4.86 -7.07
N TRP A 258 4.94 5.14 -8.32
CA TRP A 258 4.23 4.73 -9.52
C TRP A 258 5.03 3.66 -10.26
N LEU A 259 4.41 2.50 -10.53
CA LEU A 259 5.09 1.33 -11.09
C LEU A 259 4.55 0.98 -12.47
N ASP A 260 5.40 0.95 -13.48
CA ASP A 260 4.98 0.55 -14.82
C ASP A 260 4.72 -0.97 -14.88
N GLY A 261 3.59 -1.34 -15.47
CA GLY A 261 3.12 -2.71 -15.61
C GLY A 261 2.55 -3.29 -14.31
N ALA A 262 2.45 -2.53 -13.22
CA ALA A 262 1.80 -2.99 -12.00
C ALA A 262 0.27 -2.91 -12.14
N ASP A 263 -0.41 -4.02 -11.86
CA ASP A 263 -1.87 -4.13 -11.85
C ASP A 263 -2.45 -3.90 -10.45
N HIS A 264 -3.77 -3.80 -10.35
CA HIS A 264 -4.45 -3.50 -9.09
C HIS A 264 -4.14 -4.50 -7.96
N MET A 265 -3.92 -5.77 -8.32
CA MET A 265 -3.78 -6.86 -7.34
C MET A 265 -2.42 -6.91 -6.67
N VAL A 266 -1.34 -6.44 -7.32
CA VAL A 266 0.01 -6.48 -6.72
C VAL A 266 0.08 -5.66 -5.43
N PHE A 267 -0.68 -4.58 -5.34
CA PHE A 267 -0.75 -3.69 -4.19
C PHE A 267 -1.51 -4.30 -2.99
N GLY A 268 -2.32 -5.33 -3.23
CA GLY A 268 -3.09 -6.04 -2.20
C GLY A 268 -2.23 -6.82 -1.20
N GLY A 269 -0.94 -7.04 -1.50
CA GLY A 269 0.02 -7.64 -0.57
C GLY A 269 -0.35 -9.04 -0.09
N MET A 270 -1.14 -9.78 -0.86
CA MET A 270 -1.51 -11.16 -0.59
C MET A 270 -0.75 -12.10 -1.52
N ASP A 271 -0.67 -13.37 -1.12
CA ASP A 271 -0.17 -14.43 -1.99
C ASP A 271 -1.17 -14.64 -3.14
N LEU A 272 -0.86 -14.04 -4.30
CA LEU A 272 -1.74 -14.04 -5.47
C LEU A 272 -1.97 -15.46 -6.02
N GLN A 273 -1.08 -16.42 -5.75
CA GLN A 273 -1.27 -17.82 -6.17
C GLN A 273 -2.41 -18.49 -5.41
N ARG A 274 -2.80 -17.96 -4.24
CA ARG A 274 -3.91 -18.47 -3.42
C ARG A 274 -5.27 -17.91 -3.80
N LEU A 275 -5.32 -16.93 -4.72
CA LEU A 275 -6.59 -16.43 -5.24
C LEU A 275 -7.32 -17.53 -6.03
N PRO A 276 -8.66 -17.51 -6.11
CA PRO A 276 -9.41 -18.32 -7.07
C PRO A 276 -8.92 -18.07 -8.50
N THR A 277 -8.90 -19.08 -9.37
CA THR A 277 -8.38 -18.97 -10.75
C THR A 277 -8.96 -17.79 -11.54
N ARG A 278 -10.26 -17.50 -11.38
CA ARG A 278 -10.93 -16.36 -12.02
C ARG A 278 -10.40 -14.98 -11.58
N LEU A 279 -9.76 -14.90 -10.41
CA LEU A 279 -9.09 -13.71 -9.88
C LEU A 279 -7.57 -13.74 -10.10
N ARG A 280 -7.04 -14.80 -10.75
CA ARG A 280 -5.63 -14.90 -11.13
C ARG A 280 -5.35 -14.41 -12.53
N GLU A 281 -6.35 -14.32 -13.40
CA GLU A 281 -6.18 -13.78 -14.75
C GLU A 281 -5.72 -12.33 -14.65
N ARG A 282 -4.44 -12.12 -15.00
CA ARG A 282 -3.77 -10.83 -14.90
C ARG A 282 -3.03 -10.56 -16.21
N PRO A 283 -2.78 -9.28 -16.55
CA PRO A 283 -1.94 -8.96 -17.70
C PRO A 283 -0.57 -9.64 -17.57
N ALA A 284 -0.08 -10.27 -18.64
CA ALA A 284 1.19 -10.99 -18.64
C ALA A 284 2.38 -10.12 -18.19
N GLN A 285 2.37 -8.83 -18.55
CA GLN A 285 3.35 -7.85 -18.08
C GLN A 285 3.34 -7.69 -16.54
N ALA A 286 2.16 -7.67 -15.92
CA ALA A 286 2.01 -7.55 -14.47
C ALA A 286 2.48 -8.81 -13.75
N GLU A 287 2.17 -9.99 -14.29
CA GLU A 287 2.67 -11.25 -13.75
C GLU A 287 4.20 -11.30 -13.79
N ALA A 288 4.81 -10.99 -14.94
CA ALA A 288 6.26 -11.01 -15.13
C ALA A 288 7.01 -10.07 -14.16
N GLN A 289 6.40 -8.97 -13.73
CA GLN A 289 7.01 -7.98 -12.84
C GLN A 289 6.59 -8.12 -11.37
N THR A 290 5.71 -9.05 -11.03
CA THR A 290 5.08 -9.14 -9.69
C THR A 290 6.12 -9.19 -8.55
N ALA A 291 7.12 -10.07 -8.65
CA ALA A 291 8.13 -10.21 -7.59
C ALA A 291 8.96 -8.93 -7.40
N ARG A 292 9.33 -8.26 -8.49
CA ARG A 292 10.06 -6.98 -8.48
C ARG A 292 9.23 -5.89 -7.81
N HIS A 293 7.98 -5.73 -8.24
CA HIS A 293 7.06 -4.75 -7.67
C HIS A 293 6.82 -4.99 -6.18
N GLN A 294 6.58 -6.24 -5.77
CA GLN A 294 6.38 -6.56 -4.36
C GLN A 294 7.61 -6.24 -3.52
N ALA A 295 8.80 -6.57 -3.99
CA ALA A 295 10.02 -6.28 -3.25
C ALA A 295 10.27 -4.77 -3.12
N LEU A 296 10.00 -3.99 -4.18
CA LEU A 296 10.12 -2.53 -4.15
C LEU A 296 9.07 -1.87 -3.25
N ILE A 297 7.81 -2.31 -3.32
CA ILE A 297 6.73 -1.83 -2.44
C ILE A 297 7.08 -2.11 -0.97
N ALA A 298 7.54 -3.32 -0.66
CA ALA A 298 7.96 -3.69 0.69
C ALA A 298 9.09 -2.78 1.20
N ALA A 299 10.14 -2.58 0.40
CA ALA A 299 11.26 -1.73 0.78
C ALA A 299 10.85 -0.26 1.03
N VAL A 300 10.12 0.34 0.09
CA VAL A 300 9.69 1.75 0.18
C VAL A 300 8.74 1.97 1.36
N THR A 301 7.78 1.07 1.57
CA THR A 301 6.81 1.20 2.66
C THR A 301 7.45 0.93 4.03
N THR A 302 8.42 0.03 4.12
CA THR A 302 9.23 -0.15 5.33
C THR A 302 9.97 1.13 5.68
N ASP A 303 10.69 1.73 4.74
CA ASP A 303 11.41 2.98 4.97
C ASP A 303 10.44 4.11 5.33
N TRP A 304 9.27 4.15 4.69
CA TRP A 304 8.21 5.10 5.02
C TRP A 304 7.81 5.04 6.50
N TRP A 305 7.50 3.85 7.00
CA TRP A 305 7.11 3.69 8.40
C TRP A 305 8.25 3.99 9.37
N ARG A 306 9.47 3.57 9.05
CA ARG A 306 10.64 3.89 9.87
C ARG A 306 10.88 5.40 9.95
N ALA A 307 10.79 6.09 8.83
CA ALA A 307 10.96 7.55 8.77
C ALA A 307 9.89 8.30 9.56
N GLN A 308 8.63 7.86 9.45
CA GLN A 308 7.48 8.60 9.98
C GLN A 308 7.09 8.23 11.42
N LEU A 309 7.23 6.95 11.81
CA LEU A 309 6.82 6.47 13.14
C LEU A 309 8.00 6.30 14.10
N LEU A 310 9.20 6.03 13.59
CA LEU A 310 10.40 5.83 14.39
C LEU A 310 11.39 7.00 14.32
N GLY A 311 11.17 7.96 13.42
CA GLY A 311 12.09 9.08 13.23
C GLY A 311 13.44 8.67 12.63
N ASP A 312 13.51 7.52 11.95
CA ASP A 312 14.74 6.99 11.37
C ASP A 312 15.30 7.93 10.28
N ALA A 313 16.43 8.58 10.58
CA ALA A 313 17.09 9.52 9.68
C ALA A 313 17.64 8.84 8.41
N ALA A 314 18.13 7.61 8.50
CA ALA A 314 18.65 6.88 7.35
C ALA A 314 17.50 6.47 6.41
N ALA A 315 16.34 6.09 6.96
CA ALA A 315 15.15 5.84 6.15
C ALA A 315 14.66 7.11 5.45
N ARG A 316 14.67 8.27 6.13
CA ARG A 316 14.37 9.58 5.52
C ARG A 316 15.33 9.91 4.38
N GLU A 317 16.63 9.66 4.57
CA GLU A 317 17.65 9.89 3.55
C GLU A 317 17.44 9.01 2.31
N ARG A 318 17.08 7.72 2.50
CA ARG A 318 16.74 6.82 1.40
C ARG A 318 15.50 7.29 0.63
N LEU A 319 14.46 7.75 1.32
CA LEU A 319 13.23 8.26 0.70
C LEU A 319 13.38 9.63 0.03
N ALA A 320 14.42 10.39 0.37
CA ALA A 320 14.71 11.67 -0.26
C ALA A 320 15.16 11.55 -1.72
N ARG A 321 15.49 10.33 -2.18
CA ARG A 321 15.95 10.02 -3.53
C ARG A 321 15.11 8.88 -4.13
N PRO A 322 15.04 8.76 -5.47
CA PRO A 322 14.46 7.58 -6.10
C PRO A 322 15.13 6.29 -5.58
N PRO A 323 14.36 5.22 -5.27
CA PRO A 323 14.93 3.95 -4.84
C PRO A 323 15.92 3.40 -5.88
N ALA A 324 17.03 2.83 -5.44
CA ALA A 324 18.05 2.29 -6.36
C ALA A 324 17.52 1.15 -7.25
N SER A 325 16.50 0.42 -6.80
CA SER A 325 15.83 -0.66 -7.53
C SER A 325 14.63 -0.21 -8.37
N LEU A 326 14.41 1.11 -8.50
CA LEU A 326 13.35 1.69 -9.32
C LEU A 326 13.57 1.32 -10.80
N GLY A 327 12.53 0.81 -11.47
CA GLY A 327 12.56 0.48 -12.88
C GLY A 327 12.71 1.72 -13.75
N ALA A 328 13.21 1.56 -14.98
CA ALA A 328 13.46 2.69 -15.89
C ALA A 328 12.18 3.46 -16.28
N GLN A 329 11.02 2.79 -16.20
CA GLN A 329 9.71 3.38 -16.45
C GLN A 329 8.92 3.58 -15.15
N ASP A 330 9.44 3.23 -13.98
CA ASP A 330 8.76 3.55 -12.72
C ASP A 330 9.07 5.00 -12.33
N GLU A 331 8.24 5.60 -11.49
CA GLU A 331 8.46 6.94 -10.98
C GLU A 331 8.39 6.99 -9.45
N TRP A 332 9.31 7.75 -8.85
CA TRP A 332 9.26 8.15 -7.44
C TRP A 332 9.08 9.66 -7.36
N ARG A 333 8.02 10.10 -6.67
CA ARG A 333 7.73 11.52 -6.44
C ARG A 333 7.66 11.83 -4.96
N ARG A 334 8.06 13.05 -4.61
CA ARG A 334 8.15 13.61 -3.26
C ARG A 334 7.89 15.11 -3.37
N GLY A 335 7.24 15.71 -2.39
CA GLY A 335 7.08 17.17 -2.31
C GLY A 335 5.78 17.61 -1.71
#